data_AF-A0A7S1UMV3-F1
#
_entry.id   AF-A0A7S1UMV3-F1
#
_cell.length_a   1.000
_cell.length_b   1.000
_cell.length_c   1.000
_cell.angle_alpha   90.00
_cell.angle_beta   90.00
_cell.angle_gamma   90.00
#
_symmetry.space_group_name_H-M   'P 1'
#
loop_
_entity.id
_entity.type
_entity.pdbx_description
1 polymer ?
#
loop_
_entity_poly.entity_id
_entity_poly.type
_entity_poly.pdbx_seq_one_letter_code
_entity_poly.pdbx_strand_id
1 'polypeptide(L)'
;AAAAAAAVVAKPETAEEEVTVATTEATMTEALPPKKRKVSKKSSPLLAEEDESAPKRTQIRYDPDVPMDKDQLAAWRREARRVRNRESAAASRQRIRDRITELETEVKEWKGKFSHAMERLQQLEQLADSTSNNGLETASGQPQEE
;
A
#
# COMPACT_ATOMS: atom_id res chain seq x y z
N ALA A 1 -62.78 -0.35 2.95
CA ALA A 1 -62.84 -0.15 4.41
C ALA A 1 -61.46 -0.52 4.96
N ALA A 2 -60.59 0.45 5.28
CA ALA A 2 -60.48 1.11 6.59
C ALA A 2 -60.18 0.08 7.69
N ALA A 3 -59.11 0.13 8.51
CA ALA A 3 -58.24 1.19 9.03
C ALA A 3 -56.85 0.57 9.33
N ALA A 4 -55.69 1.18 9.09
CA ALA A 4 -55.10 2.33 9.79
C ALA A 4 -55.00 2.15 11.32
N ALA A 5 -53.87 1.62 11.79
CA ALA A 5 -53.42 1.76 13.17
C ALA A 5 -51.96 2.24 13.17
N ALA A 6 -51.83 3.55 13.31
CA ALA A 6 -50.59 4.25 13.59
C ALA A 6 -50.23 4.05 15.07
N ALA A 7 -49.00 3.65 15.36
CA ALA A 7 -48.42 3.75 16.70
C ALA A 7 -47.21 4.68 16.62
N VAL A 8 -47.48 5.93 17.00
CA VAL A 8 -46.55 7.01 17.32
C VAL A 8 -45.85 6.65 18.63
N VAL A 9 -44.53 6.50 18.64
CA VAL A 9 -43.72 6.62 19.86
C VAL A 9 -42.42 7.37 19.54
N ALA A 10 -42.44 8.64 19.96
CA ALA A 10 -41.37 9.44 20.55
C ALA A 10 -39.95 9.39 19.95
N LYS A 11 -39.57 10.55 19.39
CA LYS A 11 -38.23 11.15 19.38
C LYS A 11 -38.42 12.61 19.87
N PRO A 12 -37.43 13.36 20.40
CA PRO A 12 -36.04 13.07 20.79
C PRO A 12 -35.70 13.48 22.25
N GLU A 13 -34.79 12.76 22.90
CA GLU A 13 -34.07 13.28 24.07
C GLU A 13 -32.78 13.93 23.58
N THR A 14 -32.75 15.26 23.69
CA THR A 14 -31.62 16.16 23.46
C THR A 14 -30.63 16.03 24.61
N ALA A 15 -29.55 15.26 24.40
CA ALA A 15 -28.32 15.45 25.13
C ALA A 15 -27.46 16.46 24.36
N GLU A 16 -27.49 17.71 24.82
CA GLU A 16 -26.51 18.73 24.44
C GLU A 16 -25.18 18.37 25.10
N GLU A 17 -24.31 17.70 24.36
CA GLU A 17 -22.89 17.65 24.69
C GLU A 17 -22.21 18.79 23.91
N GLU A 18 -21.93 19.89 24.61
CA GLU A 18 -21.07 20.97 24.14
C GLU A 18 -19.66 20.43 23.85
N VAL A 19 -19.46 19.90 22.64
CA VAL A 19 -18.11 19.78 22.10
C VAL A 19 -17.69 21.17 21.67
N THR A 20 -17.05 21.86 22.62
CA THR A 20 -16.29 23.08 22.40
C THR A 20 -15.43 22.94 21.16
N VAL A 21 -15.83 23.64 20.10
CA VAL A 21 -15.01 23.83 18.91
C VAL A 21 -13.79 24.63 19.36
N ALA A 22 -12.70 23.92 19.65
CA ALA A 22 -11.39 24.49 19.79
C ALA A 22 -11.05 25.22 18.48
N THR A 23 -11.40 26.50 18.45
CA THR A 23 -10.88 27.50 17.54
C THR A 23 -9.39 27.56 17.83
N THR A 24 -8.61 26.75 17.12
CA THR A 24 -7.17 26.95 17.09
C THR A 24 -6.92 28.23 16.32
N GLU A 25 -6.68 29.27 17.11
CA GLU A 25 -6.18 30.56 16.65
C GLU A 25 -5.13 30.36 15.57
N ALA A 26 -5.40 30.98 14.43
CA ALA A 26 -4.46 31.16 13.35
C ALA A 26 -3.23 31.87 13.91
N THR A 27 -2.23 31.07 14.30
CA THR A 27 -0.88 31.56 14.51
C THR A 27 -0.40 32.01 13.14
N MET A 28 -0.40 33.32 12.93
CA MET A 28 0.33 33.97 11.85
C MET A 28 1.79 33.52 11.93
N THR A 29 2.10 32.45 11.20
CA THR A 29 3.48 32.08 10.91
C THR A 29 3.93 33.02 9.81
N GLU A 30 4.59 34.09 10.26
CA GLU A 30 5.45 34.95 9.47
C GLU A 30 6.22 34.09 8.46
N ALA A 31 5.88 34.28 7.18
CA ALA A 31 6.38 33.47 6.09
C ALA A 31 7.88 33.72 5.93
N LEU A 32 8.68 32.90 6.61
CA LEU A 32 10.12 32.82 6.40
C LEU A 32 10.39 32.65 4.90
N PRO A 33 11.31 33.45 4.31
CA PRO A 33 11.62 33.34 2.89
C PRO A 33 12.11 31.93 2.58
N PRO A 34 11.75 31.35 1.42
CA PRO A 34 12.11 29.98 1.10
C PRO A 34 13.63 29.85 1.07
N LYS A 35 14.18 29.15 2.07
CA LYS A 35 15.59 28.75 2.09
C LYS A 35 15.87 27.97 0.82
N LYS A 36 16.64 28.57 -0.11
CA LYS A 36 17.12 27.92 -1.31
C LYS A 36 17.93 26.71 -0.89
N ARG A 37 17.34 25.51 -0.95
CA ARG A 37 18.06 24.25 -0.76
C ARG A 37 19.09 24.17 -1.87
N LYS A 38 20.37 24.29 -1.52
CA LYS A 38 21.49 23.99 -2.42
C LYS A 38 21.43 22.49 -2.68
N VAL A 39 20.83 22.11 -3.80
CA VAL A 39 20.79 20.71 -4.26
C VAL A 39 22.23 20.35 -4.60
N SER A 40 22.94 19.79 -3.64
CA SER A 40 24.21 19.14 -3.88
C SER A 40 23.95 18.00 -4.86
N LYS A 41 24.35 18.19 -6.12
CA LYS A 41 24.56 17.10 -7.09
C LYS A 41 25.61 16.18 -6.47
N LYS A 42 25.18 15.18 -5.70
CA LYS A 42 26.03 14.05 -5.37
C LYS A 42 25.60 12.91 -6.28
N SER A 43 26.35 12.84 -7.36
CA SER A 43 26.51 11.72 -8.27
C SER A 43 26.58 10.40 -7.51
N SER A 44 25.70 9.48 -7.86
CA SER A 44 26.05 8.08 -7.96
C SER A 44 25.37 7.47 -9.19
N PRO A 45 26.00 7.53 -10.38
CA PRO A 45 25.68 6.61 -11.46
C PRO A 45 26.79 5.55 -11.50
N LEU A 46 26.53 4.39 -10.92
CA LEU A 46 27.33 3.21 -11.23
C LEU A 46 26.39 2.29 -12.00
N LEU A 47 26.69 2.11 -13.29
CA LEU A 47 25.95 1.37 -14.32
C LEU A 47 24.84 2.18 -15.03
N ALA A 48 25.26 3.12 -15.88
CA ALA A 48 24.47 3.60 -17.00
C ALA A 48 25.28 3.32 -18.28
N GLU A 49 24.96 2.22 -18.95
CA GLU A 49 25.26 2.05 -20.37
C GLU A 49 24.54 3.17 -21.13
N GLU A 50 25.28 3.86 -22.00
CA GLU A 50 24.87 5.07 -22.70
C GLU A 50 23.87 4.76 -23.81
N ASP A 51 22.61 5.16 -23.63
CA ASP A 51 21.65 5.27 -24.72
C ASP A 51 21.51 6.77 -25.07
N GLU A 52 22.51 7.28 -25.79
CA GLU A 52 22.63 8.66 -26.29
C GLU A 52 21.67 8.93 -27.46
N SER A 53 20.35 8.77 -27.25
CA SER A 53 19.37 9.22 -28.25
C SER A 53 17.98 9.58 -27.74
N ALA A 54 17.71 9.52 -26.43
CA ALA A 54 16.41 9.96 -25.92
C ALA A 54 16.27 11.49 -26.07
N PRO A 55 15.34 12.02 -26.90
CA PRO A 55 15.16 13.45 -27.03
C PRO A 55 14.81 14.03 -25.66
N LYS A 56 15.59 15.05 -25.25
CA LYS A 56 15.34 15.82 -24.03
C LYS A 56 13.87 16.20 -24.00
N ARG A 57 13.09 15.62 -23.08
CA ARG A 57 11.65 15.84 -22.94
C ARG A 57 11.39 17.34 -22.94
N THR A 58 10.97 17.86 -24.08
CA THR A 58 10.61 19.26 -24.23
C THR A 58 9.43 19.50 -23.30
N GLN A 59 9.44 20.64 -22.61
CA GLN A 59 8.36 20.98 -21.69
C GLN A 59 7.06 21.04 -22.49
N ILE A 60 6.20 20.02 -22.33
CA ILE A 60 4.90 19.95 -23.01
C ILE A 60 4.12 21.21 -22.63
N ARG A 61 3.88 22.07 -23.62
CA ARG A 61 2.98 23.20 -23.50
C ARG A 61 1.58 22.73 -23.83
N TYR A 62 0.67 22.97 -22.89
CA TYR A 62 -0.76 22.76 -23.10
C TYR A 62 -1.33 24.12 -23.46
N ASP A 63 -1.62 24.30 -24.74
CA ASP A 63 -2.40 25.42 -25.23
C ASP A 63 -3.82 24.91 -25.48
N PRO A 64 -4.84 25.60 -24.94
CA PRO A 64 -6.22 25.15 -25.12
C PRO A 64 -6.65 25.36 -26.58
N ASP A 65 -7.46 24.44 -27.10
CA ASP A 65 -8.00 24.53 -28.46
C ASP A 65 -8.97 25.70 -28.65
N VAL A 66 -9.54 26.22 -27.55
CA VAL A 66 -10.46 27.36 -27.56
C VAL A 66 -9.68 28.65 -27.30
N PRO A 67 -9.79 29.67 -28.17
CA PRO A 67 -9.20 30.97 -27.91
C PRO A 67 -9.87 31.60 -26.69
N MET A 68 -9.09 31.78 -25.62
CA MET A 68 -9.50 32.39 -24.36
C MET A 68 -8.72 33.67 -24.12
N ASP A 69 -9.32 34.59 -23.35
CA ASP A 69 -8.61 35.76 -22.86
C ASP A 69 -7.44 35.35 -21.94
N LYS A 70 -6.45 36.23 -21.81
CA LYS A 70 -5.22 35.94 -21.05
C LYS A 70 -5.48 35.51 -19.60
N ASP A 71 -6.49 36.09 -18.95
CA ASP A 71 -6.86 35.75 -17.58
C ASP A 71 -7.57 34.40 -17.48
N GLN A 72 -8.46 34.10 -18.43
CA GLN A 72 -9.13 32.80 -18.55
C GLN A 72 -8.13 31.69 -18.85
N LEU A 73 -7.16 31.95 -19.73
CA LEU A 73 -6.07 31.03 -20.05
C LEU A 73 -5.19 30.74 -18.84
N ALA A 74 -4.91 31.76 -18.01
CA ALA A 74 -4.19 31.57 -16.76
C ALA A 74 -4.98 30.72 -15.75
N ALA A 75 -6.28 30.96 -15.61
CA ALA A 75 -7.16 30.15 -14.77
C ALA A 75 -7.23 28.69 -15.26
N TRP A 76 -7.41 28.48 -16.57
CA TRP A 76 -7.45 27.17 -17.21
C TRP A 76 -6.15 26.38 -16.98
N ARG A 77 -4.98 27.00 -17.16
CA ARG A 77 -3.69 26.34 -16.88
C ARG A 77 -3.52 25.94 -15.42
N ARG A 78 -4.03 26.75 -14.48
CA ARG A 78 -4.02 26.38 -13.05
C ARG A 78 -4.92 25.18 -12.78
N GLU A 79 -6.12 25.18 -13.34
CA GLU A 79 -7.07 24.06 -13.21
C GLU A 79 -6.52 22.77 -13.81
N ALA A 80 -6.07 22.83 -15.07
CA ALA A 80 -5.46 21.68 -15.75
C ALA A 80 -4.26 21.12 -14.99
N ARG A 81 -3.40 21.98 -14.44
CA ARG A 81 -2.29 21.54 -13.57
C ARG A 81 -2.78 20.89 -12.28
N ARG A 82 -3.85 21.39 -11.66
CA ARG A 82 -4.41 20.86 -10.42
C ARG A 82 -4.98 19.46 -10.66
N VAL A 83 -5.77 19.28 -11.72
CA VAL A 83 -6.34 18.00 -12.14
C VAL A 83 -5.23 16.98 -12.42
N ARG A 84 -4.26 17.32 -13.28
CA ARG A 84 -3.12 16.45 -13.59
C ARG A 84 -2.32 16.07 -12.34
N ASN A 85 -2.06 17.03 -11.44
CA ASN A 85 -1.33 16.73 -10.21
C ASN A 85 -2.12 15.75 -9.34
N ARG A 86 -3.42 15.99 -9.17
CA ARG A 86 -4.33 15.10 -8.43
C ARG A 86 -4.31 13.68 -9.00
N GLU A 87 -4.43 13.54 -10.32
CA GLU A 87 -4.37 12.24 -11.01
C GLU A 87 -3.02 11.56 -10.82
N SER A 88 -1.92 12.28 -11.06
CA SER A 88 -0.57 11.74 -10.90
C SER A 88 -0.27 11.31 -9.46
N ALA A 89 -0.78 12.06 -8.48
CA ALA A 89 -0.67 11.74 -7.07
C ALA A 89 -1.53 10.51 -6.71
N ALA A 90 -2.76 10.43 -7.22
CA ALA A 90 -3.62 9.27 -7.05
C ALA A 90 -2.99 8.01 -7.64
N ALA A 91 -2.47 8.09 -8.88
CA ALA A 91 -1.76 7.00 -9.53
C ALA A 91 -0.49 6.59 -8.77
N SER A 92 0.26 7.55 -8.19
CA SER A 92 1.40 7.24 -7.34
C SER A 92 0.99 6.51 -6.06
N ARG A 93 -0.07 6.98 -5.39
CA ARG A 93 -0.60 6.32 -4.19
C ARG A 93 -1.14 4.92 -4.50
N GLN A 94 -1.78 4.75 -5.67
CA GLN A 94 -2.26 3.46 -6.14
C GLN A 94 -1.10 2.49 -6.34
N ARG A 95 -0.05 2.87 -7.10
CA ARG A 95 1.14 2.03 -7.30
C ARG A 95 1.78 1.57 -5.98
N ILE A 96 1.86 2.47 -5.00
CA ILE A 96 2.40 2.12 -3.67
C ILE A 96 1.49 1.09 -2.99
N ARG A 97 0.16 1.30 -3.00
CA ARG A 97 -0.79 0.35 -2.42
C ARG A 97 -0.72 -1.01 -3.12
N ASP A 98 -0.70 -1.04 -4.45
CA ASP A 98 -0.60 -2.28 -5.22
C ASP A 98 0.67 -3.04 -4.87
N ARG A 99 1.81 -2.34 -4.76
CA ARG A 99 3.08 -2.95 -4.38
C ARG A 99 3.08 -3.49 -2.95
N ILE A 100 2.43 -2.79 -2.02
CA ILE A 100 2.26 -3.29 -0.64
C ILE A 100 1.44 -4.58 -0.67
N THR A 101 0.30 -4.59 -1.34
CA THR A 101 -0.58 -5.76 -1.44
C THR A 101 0.12 -6.96 -2.09
N GLU A 102 0.91 -6.72 -3.13
CA GLU A 102 1.72 -7.75 -3.79
C GLU A 102 2.72 -8.38 -2.80
N LEU A 103 3.51 -7.55 -2.11
CA LEU A 103 4.49 -8.02 -1.12
C LEU A 103 3.82 -8.74 0.06
N GLU A 104 2.68 -8.26 0.55
CA GLU A 104 1.92 -8.91 1.62
C GLU A 104 1.41 -10.29 1.18
N THR A 105 0.95 -10.41 -0.08
CA THR A 105 0.55 -11.69 -0.68
C THR A 105 1.73 -12.65 -0.77
N GLU A 106 2.86 -12.20 -1.32
CA GLU A 106 4.08 -13.02 -1.42
C GLU A 106 4.52 -13.53 -0.05
N VAL A 107 4.59 -12.66 0.96
CA VAL A 107 4.97 -13.04 2.33
C VAL A 107 4.00 -14.09 2.89
N LYS A 108 2.69 -13.92 2.66
CA LYS A 108 1.68 -14.89 3.12
C LYS A 108 1.87 -16.25 2.46
N GLU A 109 2.12 -16.27 1.15
CA GLU A 109 2.38 -17.52 0.41
C GLU A 109 3.66 -18.21 0.90
N TRP A 110 4.75 -17.47 1.10
CA TRP A 110 6.00 -18.02 1.61
C TRP A 110 5.85 -18.59 3.01
N LYS A 111 5.13 -17.90 3.91
CA LYS A 111 4.81 -18.42 5.24
C LYS A 111 4.01 -19.72 5.14
N GLY A 112 2.99 -19.78 4.28
CA GLY A 112 2.22 -21.00 4.06
C GLY A 112 3.06 -22.17 3.56
N LYS A 113 3.90 -21.95 2.54
CA LYS A 113 4.82 -22.96 2.01
C LYS A 113 5.82 -23.44 3.07
N PHE A 114 6.35 -22.51 3.86
CA PHE A 114 7.30 -22.83 4.93
C PHE A 114 6.63 -23.66 6.04
N SER A 115 5.46 -23.25 6.52
CA SER A 115 4.70 -24.01 7.52
C SER A 115 4.40 -25.43 7.03
N HIS A 116 3.94 -25.57 5.78
CA HIS A 116 3.67 -26.89 5.20
C HIS A 116 4.94 -27.76 5.09
N ALA A 117 6.08 -27.18 4.70
CA ALA A 117 7.35 -27.89 4.64
C ALA A 117 7.80 -28.36 6.04
N MET A 118 7.65 -27.51 7.06
CA MET A 118 7.97 -27.86 8.45
C MET A 118 7.08 -28.97 9.00
N GLU A 119 5.77 -28.91 8.74
CA GLU A 119 4.83 -29.99 9.11
C GLU A 119 5.22 -31.32 8.47
N ARG A 120 5.60 -31.31 7.19
CA ARG A 120 6.04 -32.50 6.48
C ARG A 120 7.35 -33.06 7.03
N LEU A 121 8.32 -32.20 7.36
CA LEU A 121 9.57 -32.62 8.00
C LEU A 121 9.29 -33.28 9.34
N GLN A 122 8.44 -32.66 10.18
CA GLN A 122 8.08 -33.20 11.48
C GLN A 122 7.40 -34.58 11.37
N GLN A 123 6.51 -34.77 10.39
CA GLN A 123 5.89 -36.07 10.12
C GLN A 123 6.91 -37.14 9.71
N LEU A 124 7.89 -36.78 8.88
CA LEU A 124 8.95 -37.69 8.45
C LEU A 124 9.90 -38.03 9.60
N GLU A 125 10.25 -37.07 10.44
CA GLU A 125 11.06 -37.28 11.66
C GLU A 125 10.36 -38.27 12.61
N GLN A 126 9.07 -38.08 12.88
CA GLN A 126 8.28 -39.00 13.71
C GLN A 126 8.22 -40.42 13.13
N LEU A 127 8.12 -40.54 11.79
CA LEU A 127 8.10 -41.83 11.11
C LEU A 127 9.47 -42.52 11.16
N ALA A 128 10.55 -41.76 11.00
CA ALA A 128 11.93 -42.25 11.11
C ALA A 128 12.26 -42.72 12.53
N ASP A 129 11.83 -41.98 13.56
CA ASP A 129 11.99 -42.35 14.97
C ASP A 129 11.22 -43.64 15.30
N SER A 130 9.97 -43.73 14.81
CA SER A 130 9.12 -44.92 15.00
C SER A 130 9.70 -46.16 14.29
N THR A 131 10.32 -45.98 13.12
CA THR A 131 10.95 -47.07 12.37
C THR A 131 12.25 -47.53 13.03
N SER A 132 13.06 -46.60 13.54
CA SER A 132 14.32 -46.91 14.23
C SER A 132 14.09 -47.70 15.52
N ASN A 133 12.99 -47.44 16.24
CA ASN A 133 12.64 -48.19 17.45
C ASN A 133 12.11 -49.61 17.17
N ASN A 134 11.45 -49.85 16.03
CA ASN A 134 10.93 -51.19 15.67
C ASN A 134 11.96 -52.10 15.00
N GLY A 135 13.05 -51.55 14.43
CA GLY A 135 14.06 -52.31 13.70
C GLY A 135 15.04 -53.13 14.56
N LEU A 136 15.04 -52.98 15.89
CA LEU A 136 16.03 -53.60 16.77
C LEU A 136 15.57 -54.89 17.48
N GLU A 137 14.29 -55.28 17.38
CA GLU A 137 13.75 -56.46 18.09
C GLU A 137 13.68 -57.77 17.28
N THR A 138 13.92 -57.77 15.97
CA THR A 138 13.72 -58.98 15.13
C THR A 138 15.00 -59.75 14.74
N ALA A 139 16.18 -59.34 15.21
CA ALA A 139 17.45 -59.99 14.83
C ALA A 139 18.01 -61.01 15.84
N SER A 140 17.31 -61.35 16.93
CA SER A 140 17.80 -62.32 17.95
C SER A 140 17.09 -63.69 17.94
N GLY A 141 16.40 -64.06 16.87
CA GLY A 141 15.79 -65.39 16.70
C GLY A 141 16.84 -66.46 16.38
N GLN A 142 17.19 -67.25 17.39
CA GLN A 142 18.18 -68.34 17.40
C GLN A 142 18.18 -69.26 16.15
N PRO A 143 19.36 -69.76 15.72
CA PRO A 143 19.43 -70.94 14.87
C PRO A 143 19.03 -72.16 15.71
N GLN A 144 17.94 -72.85 15.32
CA GLN A 144 17.70 -74.22 15.78
C GLN A 144 18.49 -75.17 14.88
N GLU A 145 19.58 -75.69 15.42
CA GLU A 145 20.19 -76.94 14.96
C GLU A 145 19.31 -78.09 15.48
N GLU A 146 18.80 -78.92 14.57
CA GLU A 146 18.74 -80.40 14.67
C GLU A 146 18.22 -81.03 13.37
#